data_AF-A0A6P6SBZ8-F1
#
_entry.id   AF-A0A6P6SBZ8-F1
#
_cell.length_a   1.000
_cell.length_b   1.000
_cell.length_c   1.000
_cell.angle_alpha   90.00
_cell.angle_beta   90.00
_cell.angle_gamma   90.00
#
_symmetry.space_group_name_H-M   'P 1'
#
loop_
_entity.id
_entity.type
_entity.pdbx_description
1 polymer ?
#
loop_
_entity_poly.entity_id
_entity_poly.type
_entity_poly.pdbx_seq_one_letter_code
_entity_poly.pdbx_strand_id
1 'polypeptide(L)'
;MDVRTVLHMKEGEDNASYAMNSSIQSLVSKKAKHALEKSIQQFCRLNLPSKECIIVGDLGCASGPNTLASVKEIIELIDSESRKMNYGLPYIQVFLNDLESNDFNSIFKSLPLFYDNLEKYGR
;
A
#
# COMPACT_ATOMS: atom_id res chain seq x y z
N MET A 1 -20.41 18.75 16.26
CA MET A 1 -19.14 18.68 15.50
C MET A 1 -19.04 17.25 14.99
N ASP A 2 -19.01 17.06 13.67
CA ASP A 2 -18.78 15.72 13.12
C ASP A 2 -17.28 15.42 13.25
N VAL A 3 -16.93 14.34 13.94
CA VAL A 3 -15.53 13.96 14.16
C VAL A 3 -14.87 13.56 12.84
N ARG A 4 -15.64 13.03 11.88
CA ARG A 4 -15.12 12.55 10.59
C ARG A 4 -14.61 13.67 9.70
N THR A 5 -15.10 14.89 9.89
CA THR A 5 -14.71 16.05 9.08
C THR A 5 -13.46 16.74 9.59
N VAL A 6 -12.96 16.38 10.78
CA VAL A 6 -11.79 17.03 11.41
C VAL A 6 -10.69 16.05 11.78
N LEU A 7 -10.98 14.76 11.84
CA LEU A 7 -10.00 13.74 12.15
C LEU A 7 -9.21 13.39 10.89
N HIS A 8 -7.98 13.88 10.80
CA HIS A 8 -7.03 13.49 9.78
C HIS A 8 -5.60 13.67 10.28
N MET A 9 -4.65 13.03 9.61
CA MET A 9 -3.22 13.29 9.84
C MET A 9 -2.85 14.67 9.27
N LYS A 10 -1.79 15.27 9.81
CA LYS A 10 -1.34 16.58 9.34
C LYS A 10 -0.95 16.52 7.86
N GLU A 11 -1.64 17.32 7.05
CA GLU A 11 -1.54 17.39 5.60
C GLU A 11 -0.20 17.95 5.10
N GLY A 12 0.04 17.81 3.79
CA GLY A 12 1.19 18.38 3.10
C GLY A 12 2.46 17.53 3.15
N GLU A 13 3.54 18.14 2.69
CA GLU A 13 4.86 17.51 2.50
C GLU A 13 5.98 18.30 3.22
N ASP A 14 5.60 19.26 4.07
CA ASP A 14 6.55 20.07 4.84
C ASP A 14 7.12 19.31 6.05
N ASN A 15 8.10 19.90 6.74
CA ASN A 15 8.75 19.29 7.90
C ASN A 15 7.80 19.01 9.08
N ALA A 16 6.62 19.60 9.11
CA ALA A 16 5.65 19.41 10.17
C ALA A 16 4.52 18.45 9.75
N SER A 17 4.43 18.09 8.47
CA SER A 17 3.47 17.13 7.92
C SER A 17 3.63 15.74 8.52
N TYR A 18 2.57 14.95 8.43
CA TYR A 18 2.64 13.54 8.79
C TYR A 18 3.60 12.76 7.86
N ALA A 19 3.67 13.13 6.57
CA ALA A 19 4.57 12.49 5.62
C ALA A 19 6.04 12.51 6.09
N MET A 20 6.46 13.60 6.74
CA MET A 20 7.82 13.78 7.27
C MET A 20 8.01 13.28 8.71
N ASN A 21 6.94 12.95 9.44
CA ASN A 21 6.98 12.61 10.87
C ASN A 21 6.36 11.24 11.22
N SER A 22 6.17 10.37 10.23
CA SER A 22 5.50 9.07 10.38
C SER A 22 6.46 7.87 10.54
N SER A 23 7.66 8.12 11.07
CA SER A 23 8.73 7.12 11.23
C SER A 23 8.38 5.99 12.20
N ILE A 24 7.61 6.29 13.25
CA ILE A 24 7.14 5.28 14.22
C ILE A 24 6.18 4.31 13.54
N GLN A 25 5.22 4.82 12.77
CA GLN A 25 4.26 4.02 12.02
C GLN A 25 4.99 3.15 10.98
N SER A 26 5.96 3.74 10.25
CA SER A 26 6.84 2.99 9.34
C SER A 26 7.57 1.83 10.04
N LEU A 27 8.10 2.06 11.25
CA LEU A 27 8.76 1.02 12.04
C LEU A 27 7.79 -0.09 12.47
N VAL A 28 6.57 0.28 12.87
CA VAL A 28 5.53 -0.69 13.24
C VAL A 28 5.13 -1.55 12.05
N SER A 29 4.92 -0.95 10.87
CA SER A 29 4.65 -1.69 9.63
C SER A 29 5.76 -2.68 9.30
N LYS A 30 7.03 -2.28 9.42
CA LYS A 30 8.18 -3.17 9.22
C LYS A 30 8.20 -4.36 10.21
N LYS A 31 7.77 -4.15 11.46
CA LYS A 31 7.64 -5.25 12.43
C LYS A 31 6.50 -6.21 12.09
N ALA A 32 5.44 -5.71 11.46
CA ALA A 32 4.31 -6.52 11.00
C ALA A 32 4.60 -7.30 9.71
N LYS A 33 5.68 -6.98 8.99
CA LYS A 33 6.08 -7.57 7.70
C LYS A 33 5.98 -9.10 7.68
N HIS A 34 6.53 -9.80 8.67
CA HIS A 34 6.50 -11.26 8.71
C HIS A 34 5.09 -11.85 8.73
N ALA A 35 4.16 -11.18 9.44
CA ALA A 35 2.76 -11.59 9.47
C ALA A 35 2.07 -11.33 8.11
N LEU A 36 2.39 -10.20 7.47
CA LEU A 36 1.92 -9.86 6.14
C LEU A 36 2.40 -10.89 5.10
N GLU A 37 3.69 -11.21 5.08
CA GLU A 37 4.29 -12.19 4.17
C GLU A 37 3.60 -13.55 4.25
N LYS A 38 3.43 -14.08 5.47
CA LYS A 38 2.72 -15.35 5.68
C LYS A 38 1.28 -15.31 5.19
N SER A 39 0.59 -14.19 5.42
CA SER A 39 -0.81 -14.04 5.01
C SER A 39 -0.95 -13.98 3.49
N ILE A 40 -0.08 -13.23 2.80
CA ILE A 40 -0.06 -13.15 1.33
C ILE A 40 0.32 -14.50 0.71
N GLN A 41 1.31 -15.21 1.28
CA GLN A 41 1.67 -16.56 0.84
C GLN A 41 0.49 -17.52 0.90
N GLN A 42 -0.21 -17.56 2.03
CA GLN A 42 -1.39 -18.41 2.19
C GLN A 42 -2.51 -18.00 1.24
N PHE A 43 -2.76 -16.70 1.10
CA PHE A 43 -3.77 -16.16 0.19
C PHE A 43 -3.49 -16.56 -1.26
N CYS A 44 -2.25 -16.37 -1.74
CA CYS A 44 -1.86 -16.65 -3.12
C CYS A 44 -2.02 -18.13 -3.46
N ARG A 45 -1.59 -19.03 -2.57
CA ARG A 45 -1.74 -20.49 -2.75
C ARG A 45 -3.19 -20.92 -2.95
N LEU A 46 -4.12 -20.25 -2.29
CA LEU A 46 -5.54 -20.59 -2.32
C LEU A 46 -6.31 -19.92 -3.48
N ASN A 47 -5.84 -18.75 -3.95
CA ASN A 47 -6.64 -17.89 -4.84
C ASN A 47 -6.05 -17.66 -6.23
N LEU A 48 -4.72 -17.69 -6.40
CA LEU A 48 -4.11 -17.46 -7.72
C LEU A 48 -4.59 -18.42 -8.82
N PRO A 49 -4.84 -19.73 -8.55
CA PRO A 49 -5.30 -20.65 -9.59
C PRO A 49 -6.68 -20.29 -10.18
N SER A 50 -7.48 -19.48 -9.49
CA SER A 50 -8.88 -19.20 -9.85
C SER A 50 -9.20 -17.71 -10.03
N LYS A 51 -8.21 -16.82 -9.88
CA LYS A 51 -8.42 -15.36 -9.94
C LYS A 51 -7.47 -14.67 -10.90
N GLU A 52 -8.06 -13.92 -11.83
CA GLU A 52 -7.34 -13.05 -12.76
C GLU A 52 -6.97 -11.69 -12.12
N CYS A 53 -7.67 -11.29 -11.05
CA CYS A 53 -7.45 -10.03 -10.35
C CYS A 53 -7.43 -10.22 -8.81
N ILE A 54 -6.45 -9.60 -8.16
CA ILE A 54 -6.35 -9.48 -6.71
C ILE A 54 -6.69 -8.03 -6.32
N ILE A 55 -7.62 -7.90 -5.39
CA ILE A 55 -8.03 -6.60 -4.84
C ILE A 55 -7.40 -6.43 -3.46
N VAL A 56 -6.71 -5.31 -3.26
CA VAL A 56 -6.05 -4.92 -2.01
C VAL A 56 -6.70 -3.63 -1.51
N GLY A 57 -6.99 -3.56 -0.21
CA GLY A 57 -7.48 -2.35 0.44
C GLY A 57 -6.56 -1.95 1.59
N ASP A 58 -6.06 -0.71 1.59
CA ASP A 58 -5.39 -0.10 2.73
C ASP A 58 -6.37 0.81 3.47
N LEU A 59 -6.70 0.46 4.72
CA LEU A 59 -7.76 1.10 5.51
C LEU A 59 -7.14 2.00 6.57
N GLY A 60 -7.34 3.31 6.44
CA GLY A 60 -6.62 4.33 7.21
C GLY A 60 -5.25 4.62 6.59
N CYS A 61 -5.22 4.89 5.29
CA CYS A 61 -3.98 5.06 4.52
C CYS A 61 -3.20 6.33 4.90
N ALA A 62 -3.85 7.30 5.56
CA ALA A 62 -3.33 8.64 5.84
C ALA A 62 -2.76 9.29 4.56
N SER A 63 -1.83 10.22 4.73
CA SER A 63 -1.04 10.83 3.65
C SER A 63 0.44 10.45 3.77
N GLY A 64 1.23 10.63 2.71
CA GLY A 64 2.67 10.38 2.74
C GLY A 64 3.10 8.96 2.37
N PRO A 65 4.37 8.59 2.63
CA PRO A 65 5.03 7.50 1.92
C PRO A 65 4.66 6.09 2.42
N ASN A 66 4.09 5.97 3.62
CA ASN A 66 3.88 4.67 4.27
C ASN A 66 2.87 3.80 3.51
N THR A 67 1.74 4.37 3.07
CA THR A 67 0.72 3.61 2.34
C THR A 67 1.28 3.04 1.03
N LEU A 68 1.95 3.86 0.23
CA LEU A 68 2.56 3.42 -1.03
C LEU A 68 3.69 2.40 -0.81
N ALA A 69 4.47 2.54 0.27
CA ALA A 69 5.47 1.53 0.63
C ALA A 69 4.84 0.16 0.96
N SER A 70 3.76 0.15 1.74
CA SER A 70 3.01 -1.08 2.05
C SER A 70 2.41 -1.70 0.79
N VAL A 71 1.84 -0.88 -0.10
CA VAL A 71 1.28 -1.35 -1.38
C VAL A 71 2.36 -1.97 -2.26
N LYS A 72 3.53 -1.32 -2.39
CA LYS A 72 4.67 -1.87 -3.13
C LYS A 72 5.07 -3.24 -2.59
N GLU A 73 5.20 -3.35 -1.28
CA GLU A 73 5.56 -4.61 -0.63
C GLU A 73 4.54 -5.73 -0.91
N ILE A 74 3.24 -5.41 -0.86
CA ILE A 74 2.18 -6.39 -1.19
C ILE A 74 2.27 -6.83 -2.65
N ILE A 75 2.48 -5.90 -3.59
CA ILE A 75 2.63 -6.21 -5.02
C ILE A 75 3.84 -7.13 -5.25
N GLU A 76 4.98 -6.82 -4.65
CA GLU A 76 6.20 -7.63 -4.77
C GLU A 76 6.03 -9.03 -4.19
N LEU A 77 5.31 -9.17 -3.08
CA LEU A 77 5.01 -10.47 -2.47
C LEU A 77 4.07 -11.31 -3.35
N ILE A 78 3.03 -10.70 -3.90
CA ILE A 78 2.11 -11.38 -4.83
C ILE A 78 2.86 -11.85 -6.09
N ASP A 79 3.68 -10.98 -6.68
CA ASP A 79 4.50 -11.33 -7.85
C ASP A 79 5.46 -12.49 -7.55
N SER A 80 6.15 -12.44 -6.41
CA SER A 80 7.05 -13.51 -5.96
C SER A 80 6.32 -14.85 -5.81
N GLU A 81 5.16 -14.87 -5.17
CA GLU A 81 4.37 -16.10 -5.00
C GLU A 81 3.79 -16.61 -6.33
N SER A 82 3.34 -15.70 -7.20
CA SER A 82 2.87 -16.05 -8.55
C SER A 82 3.95 -16.75 -9.35
N ARG A 83 5.17 -16.19 -9.37
CA ARG A 83 6.33 -16.80 -10.04
C ARG A 83 6.69 -18.17 -9.47
N LYS A 84 6.69 -18.35 -8.14
CA LYS A 84 6.95 -19.65 -7.50
C LYS A 84 5.94 -20.72 -7.90
N MET A 85 4.70 -20.31 -8.16
CA MET A 85 3.62 -21.20 -8.57
C MET A 85 3.52 -21.37 -10.10
N ASN A 86 4.44 -20.78 -10.88
CA ASN A 86 4.41 -20.72 -12.35
C ASN A 86 3.12 -20.09 -12.93
N TYR A 87 2.53 -19.13 -12.23
CA TYR A 87 1.45 -18.29 -12.74
C TYR A 87 1.98 -16.95 -13.24
N GLY A 88 1.33 -16.40 -14.26
CA GLY A 88 1.57 -15.02 -14.67
C GLY A 88 1.10 -14.04 -13.59
N LEU A 89 1.72 -12.85 -13.53
CA LEU A 89 1.33 -11.80 -12.59
C LEU A 89 -0.17 -11.46 -12.78
N PRO A 90 -1.03 -11.63 -11.75
CA PRO A 90 -2.42 -11.24 -11.86
C PRO A 90 -2.55 -9.71 -11.94
N TYR A 91 -3.70 -9.22 -12.41
CA TYR A 91 -4.03 -7.82 -12.21
C TYR A 91 -4.13 -7.53 -10.72
N ILE A 92 -3.56 -6.41 -10.27
CA ILE A 92 -3.64 -5.97 -8.88
C ILE A 92 -4.34 -4.63 -8.85
N GLN A 93 -5.47 -4.57 -8.15
CA GLN A 93 -6.24 -3.35 -7.93
C GLN A 93 -6.14 -2.94 -6.48
N VAL A 94 -5.71 -1.71 -6.23
CA VAL A 94 -5.46 -1.18 -4.89
C VAL A 94 -6.47 -0.08 -4.59
N PHE A 95 -7.12 -0.18 -3.44
CA PHE A 95 -7.98 0.86 -2.88
C PHE A 95 -7.29 1.46 -1.65
N LEU A 96 -7.08 2.77 -1.69
CA LEU A 96 -6.58 3.54 -0.56
C LEU A 96 -7.78 4.22 0.10
N ASN A 97 -8.05 3.87 1.35
CA ASN A 97 -9.20 4.36 2.08
C ASN A 97 -8.77 5.17 3.30
N ASP A 98 -9.40 6.32 3.46
CA ASP A 98 -9.33 7.15 4.66
C ASP A 98 -10.62 7.99 4.75
N LEU A 99 -10.73 8.83 5.78
CA LEU A 99 -11.79 9.82 5.90
C LEU A 99 -11.69 10.87 4.80
N GLU A 100 -12.82 11.52 4.49
CA GLU A 100 -12.93 12.52 3.43
C GLU A 100 -12.00 13.73 3.61
N SER A 101 -11.61 14.04 4.86
CA SER A 101 -10.70 15.13 5.19
C SER A 101 -9.21 14.78 5.01
N ASN A 102 -8.87 13.55 4.59
CA ASN A 102 -7.49 13.16 4.36
C ASN A 102 -6.90 13.83 3.11
N ASP A 103 -5.59 14.06 3.12
CA ASP A 103 -4.87 14.65 2.01
C ASP A 103 -4.53 13.61 0.93
N PHE A 104 -5.55 13.20 0.17
CA PHE A 104 -5.39 12.32 -0.99
C PHE A 104 -4.61 12.98 -2.12
N ASN A 105 -4.61 14.31 -2.21
CA ASN A 105 -3.89 15.04 -3.27
C ASN A 105 -2.38 14.77 -3.20
N SER A 106 -1.80 14.73 -1.99
CA SER A 106 -0.38 14.39 -1.81
C SER A 106 -0.07 12.94 -2.21
N ILE A 107 -1.01 12.00 -2.00
CA ILE A 107 -0.87 10.63 -2.50
C ILE A 107 -0.88 10.62 -4.03
N PHE A 108 -1.86 11.26 -4.66
CA PHE A 108 -1.99 11.29 -6.12
C PHE A 108 -0.81 11.96 -6.82
N LYS A 109 -0.23 13.01 -6.22
CA LYS A 109 1.02 13.62 -6.70
C LYS A 109 2.21 12.67 -6.63
N SER A 110 2.23 11.75 -5.68
CA SER A 110 3.30 10.76 -5.50
C SER A 110 3.16 9.54 -6.41
N LEU A 111 1.98 9.30 -7.00
CA LEU A 111 1.71 8.12 -7.83
C LEU A 111 2.64 7.99 -9.06
N PRO A 112 2.95 9.03 -9.84
CA PRO A 112 3.87 8.89 -10.98
C PRO A 112 5.23 8.33 -10.56
N LEU A 113 5.84 8.89 -9.51
CA LEU A 113 7.11 8.41 -8.97
C LEU A 113 6.99 6.98 -8.43
N PHE A 114 5.84 6.63 -7.83
CA PHE A 114 5.59 5.28 -7.37
C PHE A 114 5.57 4.28 -8.54
N TYR A 115 4.87 4.59 -9.64
CA TYR A 115 4.85 3.75 -10.84
C TYR A 115 6.23 3.62 -11.49
N ASP A 116 6.99 4.73 -11.60
CA ASP A 116 8.38 4.69 -12.08
C ASP A 116 9.25 3.74 -11.24
N ASN A 117 9.01 3.70 -9.93
CA ASN A 117 9.71 2.83 -8.99
C ASN A 117 9.18 1.38 -8.96
N LEU A 118 8.04 1.10 -9.59
CA LEU A 118 7.55 -0.26 -9.82
C LEU A 118 8.10 -0.81 -11.16
N GLU A 119 8.09 0.00 -12.21
CA GLU A 119 8.59 -0.38 -13.54
C GLU A 119 10.08 -0.75 -13.50
N LYS A 120 10.89 -0.04 -12.72
CA LYS A 120 12.31 -0.41 -12.49
C LYS A 120 12.54 -1.81 -11.93
N TYR A 121 11.52 -2.46 -11.37
CA TYR A 121 11.58 -3.83 -10.84
C TYR A 121 10.72 -4.82 -11.64
N GLY A 122 9.95 -4.32 -12.62
CA GLY A 122 8.98 -5.06 -13.41
C GLY A 122 9.15 -4.78 -14.90
N ARG A 123 10.25 -5.30 -15.46
CA ARG A 123 10.75 -5.18 -16.84
C ARG A 123 11.50 -3.88 -17.14
#